data_AF-A0AAE3LD13-F1
#
_entry.id   AF-A0AAE3LD13-F1
#
_cell.length_a   1.000
_cell.length_b   1.000
_cell.length_c   1.000
_cell.angle_alpha   90.00
_cell.angle_beta   90.00
_cell.angle_gamma   90.00
#
_symmetry.space_group_name_H-M   'P 1'
#
loop_
_entity.id
_entity.type
_entity.pdbx_description
1 polymer ?
#
loop_
_entity_poly.entity_id
_entity_poly.type
_entity_poly.pdbx_seq_one_letter_code
_entity_poly.pdbx_strand_id
1 'polypeptide(L)'
;MSQDLKTRLGGVLVLIIGAVIGWFFILAPLHEAQAGAPTVRYSLKAMVLVPACLVFGLAFLVGGDKLAYRDAERKRLTPLGWVLVAIFAAAAALCYWWFKQQFAALGYAG
;
A
#
# COMPACT_ATOMS: atom_id res chain seq x y z
N MET A 1 4.11 -23.66 -15.80
CA MET A 1 4.48 -22.69 -14.73
C MET A 1 3.83 -23.14 -13.42
N SER A 2 4.62 -23.31 -12.35
CA SER A 2 4.12 -23.78 -11.05
C SER A 2 3.14 -22.77 -10.43
N GLN A 3 2.25 -23.25 -9.55
CA GLN A 3 1.29 -22.41 -8.84
C GLN A 3 2.00 -21.41 -7.93
N ASP A 4 3.06 -21.82 -7.24
CA ASP A 4 3.95 -20.93 -6.49
C ASP A 4 4.48 -19.76 -7.33
N LEU A 5 5.05 -20.03 -8.51
CA LEU A 5 5.61 -19.00 -9.37
C LEU A 5 4.53 -18.02 -9.88
N LYS A 6 3.32 -18.51 -10.17
CA LYS A 6 2.17 -17.65 -10.52
C LYS A 6 1.82 -16.70 -9.37
N THR A 7 1.75 -17.20 -8.14
CA THR A 7 1.43 -16.38 -6.96
C THR A 7 2.49 -15.31 -6.71
N ARG A 8 3.77 -15.68 -6.82
CA ARG A 8 4.89 -14.74 -6.64
C ARG A 8 4.89 -13.64 -7.70
N LEU A 9 4.68 -14.00 -8.97
CA LEU A 9 4.55 -13.03 -10.06
C LEU A 9 3.33 -12.12 -9.88
N GLY A 10 2.23 -12.66 -9.37
CA GLY A 10 1.08 -11.85 -8.94
C GLY A 10 1.48 -10.82 -7.87
N GLY A 11 2.26 -11.24 -6.87
CA GLY A 11 2.84 -10.33 -5.87
C GLY A 11 3.69 -9.22 -6.50
N VAL A 12 4.60 -9.55 -7.42
CA VAL A 12 5.40 -8.55 -8.16
C VAL A 12 4.50 -7.57 -8.91
N LEU A 13 3.48 -8.07 -9.61
CA LEU A 13 2.56 -7.21 -10.36
C LEU A 13 1.81 -6.25 -9.42
N VAL A 14 1.33 -6.73 -8.28
CA VAL A 14 0.68 -5.90 -7.26
C VAL A 14 1.63 -4.82 -6.73
N LEU A 15 2.91 -5.15 -6.52
CA LEU A 15 3.92 -4.17 -6.10
C LEU A 15 4.18 -3.10 -7.17
N ILE A 16 4.28 -3.51 -8.44
CA ILE A 16 4.43 -2.56 -9.56
C ILE A 16 3.24 -1.61 -9.62
N ILE A 17 2.01 -2.12 -9.51
CA ILE A 17 0.79 -1.30 -9.48
C ILE A 17 0.83 -0.32 -8.30
N GLY A 18 1.20 -0.80 -7.11
CA GLY A 18 1.37 0.03 -5.92
C GLY A 18 2.40 1.14 -6.11
N ALA A 19 3.55 0.83 -6.72
CA ALA A 19 4.59 1.81 -7.01
C ALA A 19 4.14 2.87 -8.02
N VAL A 20 3.46 2.47 -9.09
CA VAL A 20 2.89 3.40 -10.08
C VAL A 20 1.87 4.33 -9.43
N ILE A 21 0.94 3.79 -8.64
CA ILE A 21 -0.07 4.60 -7.94
C ILE A 21 0.60 5.53 -6.92
N GLY A 22 1.57 5.05 -6.15
CA GLY A 22 2.32 5.86 -5.19
C GLY A 22 3.08 7.01 -5.86
N TRP A 23 3.68 6.76 -7.02
CA TRP A 23 4.34 7.80 -7.81
C TRP A 23 3.38 8.92 -8.22
N PHE A 24 2.26 8.56 -8.86
CA PHE A 24 1.32 9.55 -9.41
C PHE A 24 0.44 10.23 -8.38
N PHE A 25 0.05 9.56 -7.29
CA PHE A 25 -0.97 10.07 -6.36
C PHE A 25 -0.44 10.44 -4.97
N ILE A 26 0.83 10.13 -4.67
CA ILE A 26 1.47 10.49 -3.39
C ILE A 26 2.70 11.36 -3.66
N LEU A 27 3.67 10.88 -4.44
CA LEU A 27 4.93 11.60 -4.66
C LEU A 27 4.78 12.81 -5.58
N ALA A 28 4.04 12.70 -6.69
CA ALA A 28 3.83 13.82 -7.60
C ALA A 28 3.10 15.01 -6.93
N PRO A 29 1.97 14.83 -6.20
CA PRO A 29 1.35 15.92 -5.46
C PRO A 29 2.28 16.51 -4.38
N LEU A 30 3.13 15.69 -3.76
CA LEU A 30 4.09 16.18 -2.79
C LEU A 30 5.16 17.07 -3.45
N HIS A 31 5.66 16.70 -4.64
CA HIS A 31 6.57 17.55 -5.40
C HIS A 31 5.91 18.86 -5.86
N GLU A 32 4.63 18.81 -6.26
CA GLU A 32 3.87 20.03 -6.58
C GLU A 32 3.74 20.96 -5.36
N ALA A 33 3.45 20.40 -4.19
CA ALA A 33 3.41 21.15 -2.93
C ALA A 33 4.78 21.77 -2.59
N GLN A 34 5.86 21.02 -2.76
CA GLN A 34 7.23 21.50 -2.55
C GLN A 34 7.63 22.61 -3.53
N ALA A 35 7.08 22.59 -4.75
CA ALA A 35 7.27 23.64 -5.75
C ALA A 35 6.43 24.90 -5.49
N GLY A 36 5.63 24.94 -4.42
CA GLY A 36 4.79 26.08 -4.05
C GLY A 36 3.52 26.21 -4.88
N ALA A 37 2.99 25.11 -5.43
CA ALA A 37 1.76 25.13 -6.20
C ALA A 37 0.58 25.69 -5.38
N PRO A 38 -0.24 26.61 -5.91
CA PRO A 38 -1.27 27.29 -5.13
C PRO A 38 -2.38 26.35 -4.63
N THR A 39 -2.64 25.25 -5.34
CA THR A 39 -3.54 24.18 -4.90
C THR A 39 -2.97 22.82 -5.28
N VAL A 40 -3.07 21.85 -4.37
CA VAL A 40 -2.55 20.50 -4.56
C VAL A 40 -3.67 19.50 -4.36
N ARG A 41 -3.90 18.64 -5.35
CA ARG A 41 -4.93 17.59 -5.28
C ARG A 41 -4.27 16.26 -4.99
N TYR A 42 -4.65 15.66 -3.87
CA TYR A 42 -4.22 14.32 -3.50
C TYR A 42 -5.42 13.40 -3.25
N SER A 43 -5.19 12.10 -3.25
CA SER A 43 -6.22 11.08 -3.05
C SER A 43 -5.96 10.29 -1.78
N LEU A 44 -6.85 10.43 -0.78
CA LEU A 44 -6.82 9.60 0.43
C LEU A 44 -6.95 8.11 0.09
N LYS A 45 -7.64 7.76 -0.99
CA LYS A 45 -7.76 6.36 -1.44
C LYS A 45 -6.39 5.79 -1.83
N ALA A 46 -5.53 6.58 -2.46
CA ALA A 46 -4.18 6.15 -2.81
C ALA A 46 -3.32 5.87 -1.56
N MET A 47 -3.52 6.63 -0.49
CA MET A 47 -2.82 6.43 0.79
C MET A 47 -3.20 5.13 1.51
N VAL A 48 -4.33 4.54 1.16
CA VAL A 48 -4.73 3.21 1.65
C VAL A 48 -4.30 2.13 0.66
N LEU A 49 -4.50 2.40 -0.63
CA LEU A 49 -4.23 1.43 -1.70
C LEU A 49 -2.74 1.11 -1.84
N VAL A 50 -1.85 2.11 -1.73
CA VAL A 50 -0.41 1.91 -1.87
C VAL A 50 0.14 1.02 -0.74
N PRO A 51 -0.15 1.27 0.56
CA PRO A 51 0.19 0.35 1.64
C PRO A 51 -0.41 -1.04 1.49
N ALA A 52 -1.66 -1.16 1.00
CA ALA A 52 -2.25 -2.47 0.71
C ALA A 52 -1.44 -3.21 -0.36
N CYS A 53 -1.10 -2.55 -1.48
CA CYS A 53 -0.28 -3.12 -2.54
C CYS A 53 1.10 -3.55 -2.00
N LEU A 54 1.74 -2.75 -1.16
CA LEU A 54 3.04 -3.10 -0.56
C LEU A 54 2.93 -4.32 0.34
N VAL A 55 2.00 -4.32 1.30
CA VAL A 55 1.88 -5.40 2.29
C VAL A 55 1.47 -6.71 1.64
N PHE A 56 0.41 -6.70 0.82
CA PHE A 56 -0.08 -7.93 0.19
C PHE A 56 0.79 -8.37 -0.99
N GLY A 57 1.37 -7.42 -1.74
CA GLY A 57 2.32 -7.73 -2.81
C GLY A 57 3.58 -8.42 -2.28
N LEU A 58 4.15 -7.92 -1.17
CA LEU A 58 5.28 -8.56 -0.50
C LEU A 58 4.89 -9.91 0.11
N ALA A 59 3.72 -10.00 0.74
CA ALA A 59 3.24 -11.25 1.32
C ALA A 59 3.11 -12.36 0.25
N PHE A 60 2.57 -12.04 -0.93
CA PHE A 60 2.47 -13.00 -2.04
C PHE A 60 3.82 -13.30 -2.69
N LEU A 61 4.70 -12.30 -2.82
CA LEU A 61 6.04 -12.47 -3.38
C LEU A 61 6.91 -13.40 -2.52
N VAL A 62 6.85 -13.27 -1.20
CA VAL A 62 7.68 -14.05 -0.26
C VAL A 62 7.00 -15.37 0.11
N GLY A 63 5.71 -15.33 0.46
CA GLY A 63 4.96 -16.49 0.94
C GLY A 63 4.55 -17.46 -0.16
N GLY A 64 4.43 -17.00 -1.41
CA GLY A 64 4.07 -17.84 -2.54
C GLY A 64 2.74 -18.57 -2.34
N ASP A 65 2.64 -19.80 -2.83
CA ASP A 65 1.43 -20.63 -2.67
C ASP A 65 1.19 -21.16 -1.24
N LYS A 66 2.20 -21.07 -0.36
CA LYS A 66 2.14 -21.52 1.03
C LYS A 66 1.58 -20.46 1.98
N LEU A 67 1.24 -19.27 1.46
CA LEU A 67 0.71 -18.19 2.28
C LEU A 67 -0.72 -18.53 2.77
N ALA A 68 -0.81 -19.14 3.95
CA ALA A 68 -2.06 -19.52 4.59
C ALA A 68 -2.73 -18.32 5.31
N TYR A 69 -3.08 -17.26 4.59
CA TYR A 69 -3.67 -16.04 5.16
C TYR A 69 -5.21 -16.11 5.33
N ARG A 70 -5.88 -17.00 4.60
CA ARG A 70 -7.33 -17.17 4.64
C ARG A 70 -7.68 -18.65 4.65
N ASP A 71 -8.55 -19.02 5.57
CA ASP A 71 -9.24 -20.31 5.57
C ASP A 71 -10.46 -20.19 4.65
N ALA A 72 -10.41 -20.90 3.51
CA ALA A 72 -11.46 -20.86 2.50
C ALA A 72 -12.74 -21.58 2.94
N GLU A 73 -12.61 -22.66 3.73
CA GLU A 73 -13.75 -23.45 4.21
C GLU A 73 -14.52 -22.68 5.28
N ARG A 74 -13.79 -22.09 6.24
CA ARG A 74 -14.39 -21.32 7.33
C ARG A 74 -14.71 -19.88 6.98
N LYS A 75 -14.36 -19.43 5.76
CA LYS A 75 -14.48 -18.05 5.27
C LYS A 75 -13.91 -17.02 6.27
N ARG A 76 -12.82 -17.38 6.94
CA ARG A 76 -12.21 -16.59 8.01
C ARG A 76 -10.74 -16.32 7.72
N LEU A 77 -10.25 -15.20 8.23
CA LEU A 77 -8.81 -14.94 8.27
C LEU A 77 -8.16 -15.87 9.27
N THR A 78 -7.00 -16.41 8.90
CA THR A 78 -6.14 -17.12 9.83
C THR A 78 -5.47 -16.11 10.78
N PRO A 79 -4.79 -16.55 11.85
CA PRO A 79 -3.96 -15.66 12.65
C PRO A 79 -2.95 -14.88 11.80
N LEU A 80 -2.36 -15.51 10.78
CA LEU A 80 -1.49 -14.84 9.81
C LEU A 80 -2.24 -13.77 9.00
N GLY A 81 -3.48 -14.05 8.57
CA GLY A 81 -4.33 -13.07 7.90
C GLY A 81 -4.61 -11.84 8.77
N TRP A 82 -4.86 -12.04 10.07
CA TRP A 82 -5.04 -10.93 11.02
C TRP A 82 -3.75 -10.14 11.23
N VAL A 83 -2.59 -10.81 11.29
CA VAL A 83 -1.29 -10.13 11.34
C VAL A 83 -1.08 -9.28 10.09
N LEU A 84 -1.39 -9.78 8.89
CA LEU A 84 -1.29 -9.00 7.66
C LEU A 84 -2.23 -7.78 7.66
N VAL A 85 -3.45 -7.93 8.19
CA VAL A 85 -4.39 -6.81 8.36
C VAL A 85 -3.84 -5.78 9.33
N ALA A 86 -3.24 -6.19 10.44
CA ALA A 86 -2.64 -5.28 11.42
C ALA A 86 -1.44 -4.53 10.82
N ILE A 87 -0.56 -5.22 10.07
CA ILE A 87 0.57 -4.61 9.36
C ILE A 87 0.07 -3.60 8.32
N PHE A 88 -0.95 -3.98 7.55
CA PHE A 88 -1.60 -3.08 6.59
C PHE A 88 -2.17 -1.83 7.27
N ALA A 89 -2.92 -1.99 8.35
CA ALA A 89 -3.52 -0.87 9.08
C ALA A 89 -2.43 0.09 9.61
N ALA A 90 -1.35 -0.46 10.17
CA ALA A 90 -0.20 0.33 10.63
C ALA A 90 0.48 1.06 9.47
N ALA A 91 0.73 0.37 8.34
CA ALA A 91 1.36 0.96 7.16
C ALA A 91 0.50 2.08 6.55
N ALA A 92 -0.82 1.90 6.50
CA ALA A 92 -1.76 2.93 6.04
C ALA A 92 -1.79 4.15 6.97
N ALA A 93 -1.83 3.93 8.29
CA ALA A 93 -1.77 5.01 9.27
C ALA A 93 -0.45 5.79 9.18
N LEU A 94 0.68 5.08 9.06
CA LEU A 94 2.00 5.69 8.89
C LEU A 94 2.09 6.49 7.58
N CYS A 95 1.60 5.94 6.47
CA CYS A 95 1.58 6.63 5.18
C CYS A 95 0.77 7.94 5.26
N TYR A 96 -0.42 7.88 5.87
CA TYR A 96 -1.26 9.05 6.06
C TYR A 96 -0.61 10.10 6.96
N TRP A 97 -0.09 9.68 8.12
CA TRP A 97 0.52 10.60 9.07
C TRP A 97 1.78 11.25 8.50
N TRP A 98 2.65 10.48 7.86
CA TRP A 98 3.84 11.00 7.18
C TRP A 98 3.45 12.03 6.12
N PHE A 99 2.48 11.72 5.26
CA PHE A 99 2.05 12.64 4.22
C PHE A 99 1.48 13.95 4.80
N LYS A 100 0.65 13.84 5.85
CA LYS A 100 0.11 15.01 6.55
C LYS A 100 1.23 15.88 7.14
N GLN A 101 2.25 15.28 7.74
CA GLN A 101 3.41 16.01 8.26
C GLN A 101 4.15 16.76 7.17
N GLN A 102 4.33 16.16 5.99
CA GLN A 102 4.98 16.84 4.86
C GLN A 102 4.19 18.06 4.39
N PHE A 103 2.86 17.92 4.24
CA PHE A 103 2.00 19.04 3.81
C PHE A 103 1.96 20.15 4.86
N ALA A 104 1.86 19.80 6.14
CA ALA A 104 1.90 20.76 7.23
C ALA A 104 3.23 21.53 7.29
N ALA A 105 4.36 20.86 7.05
CA ALA A 105 5.68 21.49 7.00
C ALA A 105 5.82 22.48 5.83
N LEU A 106 5.07 22.27 4.75
CA LEU A 106 5.03 23.12 3.56
C LEU A 106 4.00 24.25 3.65
N GLY A 107 3.32 24.41 4.80
CA GLY A 107 2.31 25.45 5.01
C GLY A 107 0.94 25.15 4.42
N TYR A 108 0.74 23.94 3.87
CA TYR A 108 -0.57 23.48 3.41
C TYR A 108 -1.34 22.91 4.61
N ALA A 109 -2.29 23.69 5.12
CA ALA A 109 -3.22 23.24 6.15
C ALA A 109 -4.27 22.32 5.52
N GLY A 110 -4.20 21.03 5.85
CA GLY A 110 -5.24 20.02 5.62
C GLY A 110 -5.85 19.53 6.92
#